data_AF-A0A7Y8MBM2-F1
#
_entry.id   AF-A0A7Y8MBM2-F1
#
_cell.length_a   1.000
_cell.length_b   1.000
_cell.length_c   1.000
_cell.angle_alpha   90.00
_cell.angle_beta   90.00
_cell.angle_gamma   90.00
#
_symmetry.space_group_name_H-M   'P 1'
#
loop_
_entity.id
_entity.type
_entity.pdbx_description
1 polymer ?
#
loop_
_entity_poly.entity_id
_entity_poly.type
_entity_poly.pdbx_seq_one_letter_code
_entity_poly.pdbx_strand_id
1 'polypeptide(L)'
;MKSIRNKSFNLNINGEAVPGSYADLLRQCVNAPTRDGFTVDDMTHALAVRKAVDAAGKDKPILLEDAAYVYAQKRVREMRWAIADQEIIHFVAAFDAATNVEVEAKTSTRKRG
;
A
#
# COMPACT_ATOMS: atom_id res chain seq x y z
N MET A 1 3.19 12.19 -5.90
CA MET A 1 2.56 10.85 -5.95
C MET A 1 3.63 9.78 -6.18
N LYS A 2 3.55 8.72 -5.38
CA LYS A 2 4.41 7.53 -5.43
C LYS A 2 3.65 6.35 -6.02
N SER A 3 4.32 5.58 -6.87
CA SER A 3 3.78 4.33 -7.41
C SER A 3 4.45 3.13 -6.78
N ILE A 4 3.62 2.19 -6.35
CA ILE A 4 4.05 0.95 -5.73
C ILE A 4 3.51 -0.19 -6.58
N ARG A 5 4.38 -1.11 -6.98
CA ARG A 5 3.96 -2.30 -7.72
C ARG A 5 2.96 -3.10 -6.87
N ASN A 6 1.82 -3.49 -7.45
CA ASN A 6 0.92 -4.46 -6.81
C ASN A 6 1.20 -5.85 -7.37
N LYS A 7 1.97 -6.65 -6.64
CA LYS A 7 2.34 -8.01 -7.04
C LYS A 7 1.48 -9.03 -6.28
N SER A 8 0.94 -10.01 -7.00
CA SER A 8 0.33 -11.22 -6.44
C SER A 8 1.40 -12.27 -6.12
N PHE A 9 1.25 -13.02 -5.03
CA PHE A 9 2.16 -14.10 -4.59
C PHE A 9 1.42 -15.14 -3.75
N ASN A 10 2.13 -16.21 -3.36
CA ASN A 10 1.67 -17.17 -2.37
C ASN A 10 2.64 -17.16 -1.20
N LEU A 11 2.13 -16.94 0.02
CA LEU A 11 2.90 -17.11 1.24
C LEU A 11 2.92 -18.59 1.61
N ASN A 12 4.05 -19.06 2.12
CA ASN A 12 4.10 -20.39 2.70
C ASN A 12 3.80 -20.29 4.21
N ILE A 13 2.61 -20.75 4.62
CA ILE A 13 2.20 -20.79 6.02
C ILE A 13 2.01 -22.25 6.40
N ASN A 14 2.91 -22.78 7.24
CA ASN A 14 2.87 -24.17 7.71
C ASN A 14 2.82 -25.23 6.59
N GLY A 15 3.44 -24.95 5.44
CA GLY A 15 3.45 -25.86 4.28
C GLY A 15 2.28 -25.65 3.32
N GLU A 16 1.35 -24.74 3.62
CA GLU A 16 0.24 -24.37 2.75
C GLU A 16 0.55 -23.08 1.98
N ALA A 17 0.24 -23.09 0.68
CA ALA A 17 0.33 -21.91 -0.17
C ALA A 17 -0.92 -21.04 0.02
N VAL A 18 -0.76 -19.91 0.71
CA VAL A 18 -1.83 -18.94 0.94
C VAL A 18 -1.70 -17.78 -0.05
N PRO A 19 -2.67 -17.56 -0.96
CA PRO A 19 -2.58 -16.48 -1.93
C PRO A 19 -2.70 -15.11 -1.26
N GLY A 20 -1.92 -14.14 -1.76
CA GLY A 20 -1.94 -12.76 -1.28
C GLY A 20 -1.40 -11.78 -2.31
N SER A 21 -1.46 -10.50 -1.97
CA SER A 21 -0.93 -9.41 -2.80
C SER A 21 -0.30 -8.30 -1.95
N TYR A 22 0.51 -7.44 -2.58
CA TYR A 22 1.08 -6.28 -1.88
C TYR A 22 -0.01 -5.31 -1.42
N ALA A 23 -1.13 -5.24 -2.14
CA ALA A 23 -2.34 -4.56 -1.67
C ALA A 23 -2.84 -5.13 -0.33
N ASP A 24 -2.87 -6.46 -0.17
CA ASP A 24 -3.33 -7.10 1.06
C ASP A 24 -2.36 -6.86 2.22
N LEU A 25 -1.05 -7.00 1.98
CA LEU A 25 -0.02 -6.70 2.99
C LEU A 25 -0.08 -5.23 3.41
N LEU A 26 -0.27 -4.31 2.46
CA LEU A 26 -0.38 -2.89 2.76
C LEU A 26 -1.62 -2.58 3.60
N ARG A 27 -2.78 -3.14 3.25
CA ARG A 27 -4.00 -3.04 4.07
C ARG A 27 -3.75 -3.55 5.49
N GLN A 28 -3.05 -4.68 5.63
CA GLN A 28 -2.70 -5.22 6.94
C GLN A 28 -1.81 -4.25 7.73
N CYS A 29 -0.78 -3.68 7.11
CA CYS A 29 0.14 -2.75 7.77
C CYS A 29 -0.57 -1.49 8.30
N VAL A 30 -1.45 -0.88 7.50
CA VAL A 30 -2.14 0.35 7.91
C VAL A 30 -3.30 0.12 8.88
N ASN A 31 -3.85 -1.10 8.95
CA ASN A 31 -4.89 -1.48 9.90
C ASN A 31 -4.34 -2.11 11.18
N ALA A 32 -3.07 -2.53 11.21
CA ALA A 32 -2.47 -3.14 12.38
C ALA A 32 -2.52 -2.17 13.57
N PRO A 33 -2.99 -2.60 14.75
CA PRO A 33 -3.00 -1.76 15.94
C PRO A 33 -1.60 -1.24 16.26
N THR A 34 -1.51 0.03 16.62
CA THR A 34 -0.34 0.64 17.22
C THR A 34 -0.39 0.49 18.74
N ARG A 35 0.76 0.57 19.40
CA ARG A 35 0.82 0.56 20.88
C ARG A 35 0.02 1.70 21.50
N ASP A 36 0.08 2.88 20.88
CA ASP A 36 -0.49 4.12 21.42
C ASP A 36 -1.87 4.46 20.81
N GLY A 37 -2.41 3.60 19.95
CA GLY A 37 -3.63 3.88 19.18
C GLY A 37 -3.39 4.81 18.00
N PHE A 38 -4.49 5.22 17.35
CA PHE A 38 -4.45 6.10 16.17
C PHE A 38 -4.92 7.50 16.54
N THR A 39 -4.18 8.51 16.10
CA THR A 39 -4.71 9.88 16.06
C THR A 39 -5.69 10.03 14.88
N VAL A 40 -6.47 11.12 14.86
CA VAL A 40 -7.36 11.43 13.72
C VAL A 40 -6.58 11.58 12.42
N ASP A 41 -5.37 12.14 12.49
CA ASP A 41 -4.49 12.29 11.33
C ASP A 41 -4.00 10.93 10.83
N ASP A 42 -3.60 10.02 11.74
CA ASP A 42 -3.23 8.64 11.36
C ASP A 42 -4.39 7.92 10.68
N MET A 43 -5.61 8.06 11.23
CA MET A 43 -6.81 7.47 10.64
C MET A 43 -7.08 8.04 9.24
N THR A 44 -6.91 9.35 9.06
CA THR A 44 -7.10 10.02 7.77
C THR A 44 -6.12 9.48 6.73
N HIS A 45 -4.83 9.35 7.08
CA HIS A 45 -3.83 8.77 6.20
C HIS A 45 -4.08 7.28 5.91
N ALA A 46 -4.43 6.49 6.92
CA ALA A 46 -4.77 5.08 6.75
C ALA A 46 -5.96 4.90 5.79
N LEU A 47 -7.01 5.72 5.93
CA LEU A 47 -8.16 5.71 5.03
C LEU A 47 -7.79 6.13 3.60
N ALA A 48 -6.89 7.10 3.42
CA ALA A 48 -6.39 7.50 2.11
C ALA A 48 -5.62 6.35 1.43
N VAL A 49 -4.74 5.66 2.17
CA VAL A 49 -4.01 4.49 1.66
C VAL A 49 -4.99 3.38 1.26
N ARG A 50 -6.00 3.09 2.09
CA ARG A 50 -7.01 2.08 1.78
C ARG A 50 -7.78 2.40 0.50
N LYS A 51 -8.23 3.65 0.35
CA LYS A 51 -8.90 4.12 -0.88
C LYS A 51 -8.04 3.92 -2.12
N ALA A 52 -6.74 4.23 -2.03
CA ALA A 52 -5.81 4.02 -3.12
C ALA A 52 -5.63 2.54 -3.48
N VAL A 53 -5.54 1.67 -2.46
CA VAL A 53 -5.47 0.21 -2.67
C VAL A 53 -6.75 -0.31 -3.34
N ASP A 54 -7.91 0.12 -2.89
CA ASP A 54 -9.20 -0.30 -3.44
C ASP A 54 -9.38 0.18 -4.89
N ALA A 55 -8.84 1.36 -5.22
CA ALA A 55 -8.90 1.94 -6.56
C ALA A 55 -7.91 1.32 -7.57
N ALA A 56 -6.74 0.86 -7.13
CA ALA A 56 -5.75 0.24 -8.00
C ALA A 56 -6.34 -0.96 -8.75
N GLY A 57 -7.13 -1.79 -8.07
CA GLY A 57 -7.62 -3.04 -8.65
C GLY A 57 -6.50 -4.07 -8.81
N LYS A 58 -6.84 -5.25 -9.34
CA LYS A 58 -5.92 -6.39 -9.42
C LYS A 58 -4.75 -6.11 -10.36
N ASP A 59 -3.54 -6.38 -9.89
CA ASP A 59 -2.27 -6.29 -10.63
C ASP A 59 -1.91 -4.90 -11.22
N LYS A 60 -2.62 -3.82 -10.85
CA LYS A 60 -2.25 -2.44 -11.21
C LYS A 60 -1.47 -1.77 -10.08
N PRO A 61 -0.58 -0.81 -10.39
CA PRO A 61 0.17 -0.09 -9.37
C PRO A 61 -0.75 0.63 -8.38
N ILE A 62 -0.36 0.63 -7.10
CA ILE A 62 -1.00 1.41 -6.05
C ILE A 62 -0.38 2.80 -6.09
N LEU A 63 -1.23 3.81 -6.27
CA LEU A 63 -0.83 5.20 -6.38
C LEU A 63 -1.12 5.93 -5.08
N LEU A 64 -0.09 6.43 -4.40
CA LEU A 64 -0.21 7.12 -3.11
C LEU A 64 0.27 8.56 -3.22
N GLU A 65 -0.51 9.47 -2.65
CA GLU A 65 -0.03 10.83 -2.40
C GLU A 65 1.09 10.82 -1.35
N ASP A 66 1.96 11.82 -1.38
CA ASP A 66 3.23 11.80 -0.66
C ASP A 66 3.04 11.63 0.85
N ALA A 67 2.06 12.32 1.45
CA ALA A 67 1.75 12.18 2.88
C ALA A 67 1.24 10.76 3.24
N ALA A 68 0.37 10.20 2.39
CA ALA A 68 -0.14 8.84 2.58
C ALA A 68 0.96 7.79 2.38
N TYR A 69 1.90 8.03 1.46
CA TYR A 69 3.06 7.17 1.25
C TYR A 69 4.01 7.19 2.45
N VAL A 70 4.36 8.36 2.98
CA VAL A 70 5.22 8.47 4.17
C VAL A 70 4.59 7.75 5.37
N TYR A 71 3.28 7.93 5.57
CA TYR A 71 2.53 7.18 6.58
C TYR A 71 2.61 5.66 6.34
N ALA A 72 2.29 5.20 5.14
CA ALA A 72 2.34 3.79 4.78
C ALA A 72 3.74 3.19 4.99
N GLN A 73 4.80 3.88 4.54
CA GLN A 73 6.18 3.43 4.69
C GLN A 73 6.55 3.25 6.17
N LYS A 74 6.17 4.20 7.04
CA LYS A 74 6.35 4.08 8.48
C LYS A 74 5.64 2.84 9.02
N ARG A 75 4.36 2.63 8.67
CA ARG A 75 3.57 1.48 9.12
C ARG A 75 4.14 0.14 8.65
N VAL A 76 4.62 0.07 7.40
CA VAL A 76 5.27 -1.12 6.84
C VAL A 76 6.54 -1.47 7.61
N ARG A 77 7.36 -0.47 7.97
CA ARG A 77 8.60 -0.67 8.74
C ARG A 77 8.35 -1.06 10.21
N GLU A 78 7.27 -0.56 10.80
CA GLU A 78 6.89 -0.88 12.18
C GLU A 78 6.16 -2.22 12.31
N MET A 79 5.69 -2.79 11.20
CA MET A 79 4.93 -4.04 11.18
C MET A 79 5.76 -5.20 11.75
N ARG A 80 5.18 -5.89 12.73
CA ARG A 80 5.73 -7.13 13.28
C ARG A 80 5.10 -8.32 12.57
N TRP A 81 5.87 -8.92 11.67
CA TRP A 81 5.43 -10.08 10.90
C TRP A 81 5.43 -11.33 11.76
N ALA A 82 4.35 -12.12 11.66
CA ALA A 82 4.22 -13.40 12.38
C ALA A 82 4.93 -14.57 11.69
N ILE A 83 5.33 -14.37 10.42
CA ILE A 83 6.03 -15.35 9.60
C ILE A 83 7.24 -14.68 8.94
N ALA A 84 8.28 -15.48 8.67
CA ALA A 84 9.41 -15.07 7.86
C ALA A 84 9.21 -15.60 6.44
N ASP A 85 8.93 -14.71 5.48
CA ASP A 85 8.70 -15.07 4.08
C ASP A 85 9.43 -14.07 3.15
N GLN A 86 10.00 -14.58 2.06
CA GLN A 86 10.75 -13.78 1.09
C GLN A 86 9.87 -12.72 0.40
N GLU A 87 8.59 -13.01 0.17
CA GLU A 87 7.68 -12.08 -0.48
C GLU A 87 7.35 -10.87 0.39
N ILE A 88 7.36 -11.03 1.72
CA ILE A 88 7.25 -9.93 2.67
C ILE A 88 8.50 -9.04 2.61
N ILE A 89 9.69 -9.63 2.51
CA ILE A 89 10.94 -8.88 2.34
C ILE A 89 10.92 -8.07 1.03
N HIS A 90 10.48 -8.70 -0.07
CA HIS A 90 10.34 -8.03 -1.36
C HIS A 90 9.30 -6.90 -1.33
N PHE A 91 8.20 -7.07 -0.58
CA PHE A 91 7.21 -6.03 -0.38
C PHE A 91 7.80 -4.78 0.29
N VAL A 92 8.55 -4.96 1.38
CA VAL A 92 9.22 -3.86 2.09
C VAL A 92 10.22 -3.16 1.16
N ALA A 93 11.03 -3.93 0.42
CA ALA A 93 11.99 -3.38 -0.53
C ALA A 93 11.32 -2.61 -1.68
N ALA A 94 10.17 -3.06 -2.17
CA ALA A 94 9.40 -2.36 -3.20
C ALA A 94 8.87 -1.01 -2.71
N PHE A 95 8.55 -0.90 -1.41
CA PHE A 95 8.19 0.36 -0.79
C PHE A 95 9.35 1.34 -0.77
N ASP A 96 10.55 0.89 -0.41
CA ASP A 96 11.75 1.73 -0.37
C ASP A 96 12.23 2.15 -1.76
N ALA A 97 11.97 1.32 -2.79
CA ALA A 97 12.28 1.61 -4.19
C ALA A 97 11.18 2.41 -4.93
N ALA A 98 10.11 2.85 -4.25
CA ALA A 98 8.98 3.49 -4.89
C ALA A 98 9.36 4.80 -5.61
N THR A 99 9.03 4.86 -6.90
CA THR A 99 9.36 5.99 -7.78
C THR A 99 8.27 7.06 -7.77
N ASN A 100 8.67 8.29 -8.06
CA ASN A 100 7.72 9.36 -8.34
C ASN A 100 7.06 9.10 -9.69
N VAL A 101 5.77 9.39 -9.77
CA VAL A 101 5.04 9.38 -11.05
C VAL A 101 4.38 10.73 -11.25
N GLU A 102 4.56 11.30 -12.43
CA GLU A 102 3.82 12.48 -12.87
C GLU A 102 2.43 12.03 -13.35
N VAL A 103 1.38 12.56 -12.72
CA VAL A 103 0.02 12.35 -13.20
C VAL A 103 -0.30 13.51 -14.14
N GLU A 104 -0.33 13.26 -15.45
CA GLU A 104 -0.88 14.24 -16.39
C GLU A 104 -2.37 14.45 -16.08
N ALA A 105 -2.70 15.59 -15.48
CA ALA A 105 -4.08 16.00 -15.28
C ALA A 105 -4.72 16.27 -16.65
N LYS A 106 -5.44 15.29 -17.21
CA LYS A 106 -6.30 15.51 -18.37
C LYS A 106 -7.51 16.32 -17.93
N THR A 107 -7.39 17.64 -17.95
CA THR A 107 -8.51 18.56 -17.79
C THR A 107 -9.42 18.42 -19.00
N SER A 108 -10.44 17.55 -18.89
CA SER A 108 -11.52 17.44 -19.85
C SER A 108 -12.43 18.67 -19.73
N THR A 109 -12.12 19.72 -20.49
CA THR A 109 -13.01 20.87 -20.64
C THR A 109 -14.19 20.45 -21.50
N ARG A 110 -15.29 20.05 -20.87
CA ARG A 110 -16.57 19.77 -21.54
C ARG A 110 -17.08 21.08 -22.14
N LYS A 111 -16.83 21.32 -23.44
CA LYS A 111 -17.52 22.37 -24.22
C LYS A 111 -19.01 22.05 -24.21
N ARG A 112 -19.81 22.88 -23.54
CA ARG A 112 -21.26 22.97 -23.78
C ARG A 112 -21.43 23.63 -25.14
N GLY A 113 -21.96 22.87 -26.10
CA GLY A 113 -22.59 23.37 -27.32
C GLY A 113 -24.08 23.13 -27.23
#